data_AF-A0A3D4D5F1-F1
#
_entry.id   AF-A0A3D4D5F1-F1
#
_cell.length_a   1.000
_cell.length_b   1.000
_cell.length_c   1.000
_cell.angle_alpha   90.00
_cell.angle_beta   90.00
_cell.angle_gamma   90.00
#
_symmetry.space_group_name_H-M   'P 1'
#
loop_
_entity.id
_entity.type
_entity.pdbx_description
1 polymer ?
#
loop_
_entity_poly.entity_id
_entity_poly.type
_entity_poly.pdbx_seq_one_letter_code
_entity_poly.pdbx_strand_id
1 'polypeptide(L)'
;MGTSESAPPHWLHPHFIEAENLLRFERFMELCLYDEENGYYARNINSVGSGGDFSTTPSLSPVLAIALSQAITSSGLRDVIEIGPGAGDLASQLLLQLRPSALSFRKRIRYHLVERSAPLRALLKQRLGRSVKFHPDMQSALKVTGGTAFIISNELVDAFPVRVFQGARGAIHELFLSLKGGSLVEEWVPASELPDSTQFNLPRDPKQRLEIHHSYRIWIDQWLPSFQNGKLVTIDYGGSGAEVYYRKPQGTLRAYYHHEHLTGPDIYRLCGRQDLTADVNFEDLIYWGEQSELS
;
A
#
# COMPACT_ATOMS: atom_id res chain seq x y z
N MET A 1 -24.77 5.32 26.33
CA MET A 1 -25.17 5.70 24.96
C MET A 1 -24.51 4.70 24.03
N GLY A 2 -25.27 3.74 23.55
CA GLY A 2 -24.76 2.62 22.76
C GLY A 2 -25.69 2.32 21.60
N THR A 3 -25.19 1.47 20.69
CA THR A 3 -25.90 0.75 19.61
C THR A 3 -26.12 1.46 18.26
N SER A 4 -25.05 1.94 17.58
CA SER A 4 -25.11 2.11 16.11
C SER A 4 -23.82 1.85 15.32
N GLU A 5 -22.71 1.43 15.94
CA GLU A 5 -21.41 1.28 15.24
C GLU A 5 -21.03 -0.18 14.88
N SER A 6 -21.95 -1.14 15.04
CA SER A 6 -21.66 -2.56 14.76
C SER A 6 -21.94 -2.99 13.31
N ALA A 7 -22.70 -2.20 12.55
CA ALA A 7 -23.08 -2.53 11.18
C ALA A 7 -22.10 -1.89 10.16
N PRO A 8 -21.77 -2.59 9.06
CA PRO A 8 -21.00 -1.97 7.99
C PRO A 8 -21.76 -0.76 7.42
N PRO A 9 -21.05 0.24 6.86
CA PRO A 9 -21.70 1.39 6.23
C PRO A 9 -22.70 0.97 5.13
N HIS A 10 -23.87 1.63 5.11
CA HIS A 10 -24.94 1.27 4.17
C HIS A 10 -24.53 1.40 2.69
N TRP A 11 -23.55 2.25 2.37
CA TRP A 11 -23.04 2.40 1.00
C TRP A 11 -22.37 1.13 0.46
N LEU A 12 -21.99 0.18 1.33
CA LEU A 12 -21.47 -1.12 0.90
C LEU A 12 -22.57 -2.08 0.42
N HIS A 13 -23.82 -1.90 0.83
CA HIS A 13 -24.89 -2.86 0.57
C HIS A 13 -25.07 -3.18 -0.94
N PRO A 14 -25.05 -2.19 -1.86
CA PRO A 14 -25.12 -2.48 -3.29
C PRO A 14 -24.02 -3.42 -3.78
N HIS A 15 -22.77 -3.28 -3.29
CA HIS A 15 -21.66 -4.15 -3.68
C HIS A 15 -21.84 -5.60 -3.21
N PHE A 16 -22.44 -5.80 -2.02
CA PHE A 16 -22.82 -7.15 -1.58
C PHE A 16 -23.96 -7.72 -2.42
N ILE A 17 -24.95 -6.91 -2.79
CA ILE A 17 -26.05 -7.37 -3.66
C ILE A 17 -25.52 -7.79 -5.04
N GLU A 18 -24.65 -6.98 -5.64
CA GLU A 18 -24.01 -7.27 -6.93
C GLU A 18 -23.14 -8.54 -6.89
N ALA A 19 -22.49 -8.79 -5.75
CA ALA A 19 -21.66 -9.98 -5.53
C ALA A 19 -22.46 -11.20 -5.01
N GLU A 20 -23.78 -11.23 -5.17
CA GLU A 20 -24.66 -12.32 -4.68
C GLU A 20 -24.45 -12.64 -3.19
N ASN A 21 -24.24 -11.59 -2.39
CA ASN A 21 -23.91 -11.59 -0.97
C ASN A 21 -22.59 -12.29 -0.59
N LEU A 22 -21.68 -12.46 -1.54
CA LEU A 22 -20.39 -13.10 -1.33
C LEU A 22 -19.26 -12.26 -1.94
N LEU A 23 -18.79 -11.27 -1.19
CA LEU A 23 -17.79 -10.30 -1.64
C LEU A 23 -16.38 -10.77 -1.29
N ARG A 24 -15.48 -10.90 -2.27
CA ARG A 24 -14.07 -11.24 -2.01
C ARG A 24 -13.44 -10.22 -1.08
N PHE A 25 -12.63 -10.66 -0.10
CA PHE A 25 -12.00 -9.75 0.85
C PHE A 25 -11.14 -8.68 0.17
N GLU A 26 -10.40 -9.04 -0.89
CA GLU A 26 -9.63 -8.08 -1.70
C GLU A 26 -10.49 -6.91 -2.19
N ARG A 27 -11.69 -7.21 -2.73
CA ARG A 27 -12.62 -6.17 -3.21
C ARG A 27 -13.19 -5.35 -2.05
N PHE A 28 -13.47 -5.97 -0.91
CA PHE A 28 -13.88 -5.25 0.29
C PHE A 28 -12.79 -4.25 0.74
N MET A 29 -11.54 -4.70 0.86
CA MET A 29 -10.41 -3.84 1.25
C MET A 29 -10.20 -2.70 0.23
N GLU A 30 -10.28 -3.00 -1.07
CA GLU A 30 -10.22 -2.00 -2.14
C GLU A 30 -11.29 -0.91 -1.97
N LEU A 31 -12.55 -1.29 -1.76
CA LEU A 31 -13.65 -0.35 -1.52
C LEU A 31 -13.39 0.48 -0.27
N CYS A 32 -12.97 -0.14 0.83
CA CYS A 32 -12.73 0.55 2.09
C CYS A 32 -11.61 1.57 2.01
N LEU A 33 -10.59 1.34 1.18
CA LEU A 33 -9.43 2.21 1.07
C LEU A 33 -9.56 3.24 -0.05
N TYR A 34 -10.06 2.81 -1.21
CA TYR A 34 -9.90 3.53 -2.48
C TYR A 34 -11.20 3.88 -3.21
N ASP A 35 -12.38 3.55 -2.68
CA ASP A 35 -13.63 4.06 -3.25
C ASP A 35 -13.58 5.60 -3.38
N GLU A 36 -13.98 6.13 -4.54
CA GLU A 36 -13.76 7.54 -4.91
C GLU A 36 -14.48 8.50 -3.97
N GLU A 37 -15.62 8.10 -3.41
CA GLU A 37 -16.44 8.92 -2.52
C GLU A 37 -16.26 8.51 -1.06
N ASN A 38 -16.22 7.21 -0.79
CA ASN A 38 -16.34 6.65 0.56
C ASN A 38 -15.06 6.04 1.11
N GLY A 39 -14.04 5.82 0.28
CA GLY A 39 -12.79 5.19 0.67
C GLY A 39 -12.01 6.01 1.70
N TYR A 40 -11.24 5.33 2.55
CA TYR A 40 -10.46 5.94 3.63
C TYR A 40 -9.57 7.06 3.11
N TYR A 41 -8.80 6.80 2.05
CA TYR A 41 -7.90 7.81 1.50
C TYR A 41 -8.68 8.97 0.88
N ALA A 42 -9.70 8.69 0.07
CA ALA A 42 -10.52 9.74 -0.56
C ALA A 42 -11.17 10.67 0.49
N ARG A 43 -11.74 10.10 1.55
CA ARG A 43 -12.39 10.85 2.63
C ARG A 43 -11.39 11.63 3.49
N ASN A 44 -10.26 11.02 3.83
CA ASN A 44 -9.27 11.71 4.65
C ASN A 44 -8.60 12.85 3.88
N ILE A 45 -8.39 12.69 2.58
CA ILE A 45 -7.95 13.76 1.67
C ILE A 45 -8.92 14.96 1.75
N ASN A 46 -10.24 14.70 1.77
CA ASN A 46 -11.26 15.75 1.90
C ASN A 46 -11.29 16.40 3.30
N SER A 47 -10.81 15.71 4.33
CA SER A 47 -10.72 16.21 5.72
C SER A 47 -9.43 16.97 6.04
N VAL A 48 -8.44 16.97 5.13
CA VAL A 48 -7.14 17.61 5.35
C VAL A 48 -7.33 19.12 5.52
N GLY A 49 -7.00 19.60 6.73
CA GLY A 49 -7.23 20.99 7.18
C GLY A 49 -8.16 21.11 8.39
N SER A 50 -8.91 20.06 8.74
CA SER A 50 -9.87 20.05 9.85
C SER A 50 -9.57 19.00 10.95
N GLY A 51 -8.37 18.39 10.93
CA GLY A 51 -7.92 17.41 11.93
C GLY A 51 -7.81 15.96 11.46
N GLY A 52 -7.69 15.71 10.15
CA GLY A 52 -7.59 14.34 9.59
C GLY A 52 -6.30 13.58 9.93
N ASP A 53 -6.40 12.24 9.92
CA ASP A 53 -5.39 11.27 10.36
C ASP A 53 -4.08 11.23 9.55
N PHE A 54 -3.98 11.94 8.41
CA PHE A 54 -2.74 12.04 7.61
C PHE A 54 -1.55 12.66 8.38
N SER A 55 -1.79 13.23 9.57
CA SER A 55 -0.78 13.84 10.43
C SER A 55 -0.20 12.89 11.49
N THR A 56 -0.58 11.61 11.53
CA THR A 56 -0.37 10.78 12.73
C THR A 56 0.68 9.66 12.65
N THR A 57 1.52 9.58 11.62
CA THR A 57 2.80 8.88 11.80
C THR A 57 3.72 9.82 12.59
N PRO A 58 4.29 9.40 13.74
CA PRO A 58 5.35 10.17 14.38
C PRO A 58 6.40 10.46 13.32
N SER A 59 6.65 11.75 13.05
CA SER A 59 7.55 12.25 12.02
C SER A 59 8.68 11.26 11.77
N LEU A 60 8.75 10.70 10.55
CA LEU A 60 9.81 9.77 10.14
C LEU A 60 11.13 10.26 10.72
N SER A 61 11.76 9.41 11.54
CA SER A 61 13.05 9.72 12.13
C SER A 61 14.00 10.21 11.02
N PRO A 62 14.71 11.34 11.19
CA PRO A 62 15.64 11.85 10.20
C PRO A 62 16.64 10.82 9.66
N VAL A 63 16.88 9.77 10.44
CA VAL A 63 17.71 8.61 10.09
C VAL A 63 17.31 8.00 8.75
N LEU A 64 16.01 7.81 8.48
CA LEU A 64 15.59 7.19 7.21
C LEU A 64 15.93 8.08 6.02
N ALA A 65 15.61 9.37 6.10
CA ALA A 65 15.93 10.32 5.04
C ALA A 65 17.45 10.45 4.83
N ILE A 66 18.25 10.39 5.89
CA ILE A 66 19.72 10.38 5.79
C ILE A 66 20.18 9.13 5.03
N ALA A 67 19.74 7.93 5.43
CA ALA A 67 20.13 6.68 4.78
C ALA A 67 19.74 6.65 3.30
N LEU A 68 18.50 7.05 2.99
CA LEU A 68 18.04 7.16 1.60
C LEU A 68 18.82 8.21 0.80
N SER A 69 19.15 9.37 1.39
CA SER A 69 19.94 10.39 0.69
C SER A 69 21.34 9.88 0.31
N GLN A 70 21.96 9.05 1.16
CA GLN A 70 23.23 8.40 0.87
C GLN A 70 23.09 7.37 -0.24
N ALA A 71 22.04 6.55 -0.21
CA ALA A 71 21.74 5.56 -1.26
C ALA A 71 21.48 6.24 -2.62
N ILE A 72 20.68 7.30 -2.64
CA ILE A 72 20.40 8.12 -3.83
C ILE A 72 21.71 8.69 -4.39
N THR A 73 22.52 9.35 -3.55
CA THR A 73 23.79 9.96 -3.98
C THR A 73 24.75 8.91 -4.54
N SER A 74 24.86 7.76 -3.86
CA SER A 74 25.76 6.67 -4.25
C SER A 74 25.31 5.96 -5.53
N SER A 75 24.01 5.97 -5.84
CA SER A 75 23.49 5.38 -7.08
C SER A 75 23.92 6.13 -8.34
N GLY A 76 24.29 7.42 -8.21
CA GLY A 76 24.58 8.28 -9.35
C GLY A 76 23.35 8.69 -10.18
N LEU A 77 22.15 8.23 -9.81
CA LEU A 77 20.90 8.54 -10.49
C LEU A 77 20.47 9.98 -10.19
N ARG A 78 19.99 10.67 -11.22
CA ARG A 78 19.59 12.08 -11.11
C ARG A 78 18.12 12.27 -10.78
N ASP A 79 17.30 11.32 -11.17
CA ASP A 79 15.86 11.38 -10.98
C ASP A 79 15.48 10.48 -9.81
N VAL A 80 14.77 11.06 -8.85
CA VAL A 80 14.19 10.36 -7.71
C VAL A 80 12.68 10.41 -7.85
N ILE A 81 12.03 9.25 -7.86
CA ILE A 81 10.57 9.12 -7.88
C ILE A 81 10.13 8.59 -6.51
N GLU A 82 9.33 9.34 -5.78
CA GLU A 82 8.65 8.87 -4.57
C GLU A 82 7.17 8.61 -4.89
N ILE A 83 6.73 7.39 -4.59
CA ILE A 83 5.37 6.92 -4.85
C ILE A 83 4.57 6.99 -3.56
N GLY A 84 3.38 7.59 -3.62
CA GLY A 84 2.51 7.74 -2.45
C GLY A 84 3.19 8.53 -1.33
N PRO A 85 3.62 9.78 -1.56
CA PRO A 85 4.40 10.54 -0.58
C PRO A 85 3.62 10.97 0.68
N GLY A 86 2.33 10.60 0.79
CA GLY A 86 1.44 11.00 1.86
C GLY A 86 1.42 12.52 2.05
N ALA A 87 1.64 12.97 3.29
CA ALA A 87 1.73 14.39 3.61
C ALA A 87 3.04 15.07 3.13
N GLY A 88 4.01 14.32 2.58
CA GLY A 88 5.27 14.83 2.02
C GLY A 88 6.38 15.02 3.05
N ASP A 89 6.31 14.36 4.21
CA ASP A 89 7.32 14.42 5.26
C ASP A 89 8.66 13.86 4.79
N LEU A 90 8.67 12.66 4.20
CA LEU A 90 9.88 12.05 3.65
C LEU A 90 10.47 12.91 2.52
N ALA A 91 9.64 13.32 1.55
CA ALA A 91 10.03 14.23 0.49
C ALA A 91 10.68 15.52 1.02
N SER A 92 10.08 16.14 2.04
CA SER A 92 10.61 17.37 2.67
C SER A 92 12.01 17.15 3.24
N GLN A 93 12.22 16.05 3.96
CA GLN A 93 13.50 15.72 4.56
C GLN A 93 14.55 15.36 3.51
N LEU A 94 14.21 14.56 2.51
CA LEU A 94 15.13 14.20 1.42
C LEU A 94 15.56 15.42 0.61
N LEU A 95 14.64 16.35 0.32
CA LEU A 95 14.97 17.60 -0.36
C LEU A 95 15.93 18.48 0.45
N LEU A 96 15.93 18.39 1.78
CA LEU A 96 16.90 19.06 2.64
C LEU A 96 18.27 18.37 2.59
N GLN A 97 18.31 17.04 2.69
CA GLN A 97 19.55 16.26 2.65
C GLN A 97 20.25 16.27 1.28
N LEU A 98 19.47 16.33 0.20
CA LEU A 98 19.97 16.31 -1.18
C LEU A 98 20.26 17.70 -1.75
N ARG A 99 20.24 18.75 -0.93
CA ARG A 99 20.59 20.10 -1.40
C ARG A 99 22.03 20.10 -1.94
N PRO A 100 22.25 20.58 -3.18
CA PRO A 100 23.60 20.66 -3.72
C PRO A 100 24.50 21.51 -2.81
N SER A 101 25.70 21.04 -2.54
CA SER A 101 26.75 21.92 -2.04
C SER A 101 27.14 22.93 -3.13
N ALA A 102 27.66 24.09 -2.74
CA ALA A 102 28.05 25.17 -3.66
C ALA A 102 29.01 24.70 -4.79
N LEU A 103 29.79 23.63 -4.56
CA LEU A 103 30.74 23.06 -5.51
C LEU A 103 30.13 22.01 -6.48
N SER A 104 28.90 21.53 -6.29
CA SER A 104 28.35 20.37 -7.02
C SER A 104 27.13 20.68 -7.91
N PHE A 105 27.07 21.88 -8.49
CA PHE A 105 25.92 22.36 -9.29
C PHE A 105 25.56 21.46 -10.50
N ARG A 106 26.51 20.66 -11.02
CA ARG A 106 26.31 19.79 -12.19
C ARG A 106 25.52 18.50 -11.91
N LYS A 107 25.26 18.14 -10.64
CA LYS A 107 24.53 16.91 -10.24
C LYS A 107 23.21 17.20 -9.50
N ARG A 108 22.45 18.20 -9.94
CA ARG A 108 21.16 18.51 -9.29
C ARG A 108 20.19 17.34 -9.44
N ILE A 109 19.78 16.77 -8.31
CA ILE A 109 18.68 15.80 -8.22
C ILE A 109 17.38 16.45 -8.70
N ARG A 110 16.60 15.71 -9.48
CA ARG A 110 15.23 16.05 -9.87
C ARG A 110 14.31 15.13 -9.06
N TYR A 111 13.41 15.72 -8.28
CA TYR A 111 12.51 14.97 -7.42
C TYR A 111 11.11 14.93 -8.02
N HIS A 112 10.52 13.74 -8.09
CA HIS A 112 9.27 13.43 -8.76
C HIS A 112 8.35 12.75 -7.74
N LEU A 113 7.10 13.19 -7.65
CA LEU A 113 6.09 12.62 -6.77
C LEU A 113 4.99 11.99 -7.61
N VAL A 114 4.68 10.72 -7.35
CA VAL A 114 3.55 10.01 -7.95
C VAL A 114 2.42 9.95 -6.93
N GLU A 115 1.36 10.71 -7.20
CA GLU A 115 0.20 10.84 -6.33
C GLU A 115 -1.06 11.00 -7.17
N ARG A 116 -2.03 10.10 -7.03
CA ARG A 116 -3.28 10.10 -7.81
C ARG A 116 -4.29 11.14 -7.34
N SER A 117 -4.26 11.50 -6.06
CA SER A 117 -5.17 12.44 -5.43
C SER A 117 -4.90 13.88 -5.84
N ALA A 118 -5.85 14.50 -6.55
CA ALA A 118 -5.75 15.90 -6.93
C ALA A 118 -5.66 16.86 -5.72
N PRO A 119 -6.47 16.69 -4.64
CA PRO A 119 -6.34 17.56 -3.47
C PRO A 119 -5.01 17.34 -2.72
N LEU A 120 -4.51 16.10 -2.60
CA LEU A 120 -3.22 15.85 -1.94
C LEU A 120 -2.06 16.44 -2.75
N ARG A 121 -2.09 16.33 -4.08
CA ARG A 121 -1.13 17.04 -4.96
C ARG A 121 -1.14 18.55 -4.73
N ALA A 122 -2.31 19.16 -4.52
CA ALA A 122 -2.41 20.60 -4.25
C ALA A 122 -1.75 20.98 -2.91
N LEU A 123 -1.97 20.19 -1.86
CA LEU A 123 -1.35 20.36 -0.55
C LEU A 123 0.17 20.17 -0.60
N LEU A 124 0.63 19.11 -1.25
CA LEU A 124 2.06 18.86 -1.47
C LEU A 124 2.71 19.99 -2.28
N LYS A 125 2.00 20.56 -3.27
CA LYS A 125 2.50 21.71 -4.04
C LYS A 125 2.63 22.95 -3.18
N GLN A 126 1.73 23.17 -2.22
CA GLN A 126 1.87 24.25 -1.23
C GLN A 126 3.07 24.00 -0.30
N ARG A 127 3.27 22.76 0.16
CA ARG A 127 4.35 22.39 1.09
C ARG A 127 5.74 22.38 0.45
N LEU A 128 5.88 21.79 -0.73
CA LEU A 128 7.18 21.50 -1.39
C LEU A 128 7.52 22.47 -2.52
N GLY A 129 6.54 23.24 -2.98
CA GLY A 129 6.70 24.28 -3.99
C GLY A 129 7.26 23.77 -5.32
N ARG A 130 8.23 24.50 -5.88
CA ARG A 130 8.85 24.20 -7.18
C ARG A 130 9.99 23.18 -7.10
N SER A 131 10.22 22.58 -5.93
CA SER A 131 11.32 21.65 -5.68
C SER A 131 11.04 20.26 -6.27
N VAL A 132 9.78 19.95 -6.57
CA VAL A 132 9.30 18.65 -7.05
C VAL A 132 8.50 18.77 -8.34
N LYS A 133 8.39 17.67 -9.08
CA LYS A 133 7.44 17.50 -10.20
C LYS A 133 6.39 16.46 -9.82
N PHE A 134 5.12 16.75 -10.10
CA PHE A 134 4.02 15.83 -9.80
C PHE A 134 3.60 15.04 -11.02
N HIS A 135 3.23 13.79 -10.79
CA HIS A 135 2.73 12.83 -11.77
C HIS A 135 1.51 12.11 -11.20
N PRO A 136 0.46 11.89 -12.00
CA PRO A 136 -0.71 11.13 -11.55
C PRO A 136 -0.44 9.63 -11.39
N ASP A 137 0.56 9.10 -12.09
CA ASP A 137 0.88 7.67 -12.17
C ASP A 137 2.38 7.45 -12.45
N MET A 138 2.80 6.18 -12.36
CA MET A 138 4.20 5.79 -12.57
C MET A 138 4.64 5.94 -14.04
N GLN A 139 3.76 5.64 -14.99
CA GLN A 139 4.08 5.70 -16.42
C GLN A 139 4.44 7.13 -16.85
N SER A 140 3.69 8.12 -16.37
CA SER A 140 3.97 9.54 -16.63
C SER A 140 5.28 10.00 -15.97
N ALA A 141 5.57 9.55 -14.75
CA ALA A 141 6.86 9.82 -14.10
C ALA A 141 8.03 9.20 -14.87
N LEU A 142 7.92 7.93 -15.25
CA LEU A 142 8.94 7.20 -16.01
C LEU A 142 9.15 7.79 -17.40
N LYS A 143 8.09 8.22 -18.08
CA LYS A 143 8.20 8.94 -19.36
C LYS A 143 9.04 10.21 -19.25
N VAL A 144 8.88 10.98 -18.16
CA VAL A 144 9.63 12.23 -17.96
C VAL A 144 11.08 11.96 -17.56
N THR A 145 11.35 10.86 -16.87
CA THR A 145 12.72 10.46 -16.47
C THR A 145 13.46 9.67 -17.54
N GLY A 146 12.78 9.28 -18.63
CA GLY A 146 13.35 8.40 -19.67
C GLY A 146 13.53 6.96 -19.18
N GLY A 147 12.66 6.52 -18.27
CA GLY A 147 12.69 5.19 -17.66
C GLY A 147 13.87 4.96 -16.70
N THR A 148 14.66 5.99 -16.39
CA THR A 148 15.84 5.87 -15.51
C THR A 148 15.64 6.64 -14.21
N ALA A 149 15.47 5.95 -13.08
CA ALA A 149 15.20 6.62 -11.80
C ALA A 149 15.57 5.80 -10.56
N PHE A 150 15.81 6.50 -9.45
CA PHE A 150 15.79 5.93 -8.11
C PHE A 150 14.36 6.05 -7.57
N ILE A 151 13.65 4.93 -7.46
CA ILE A 151 12.24 4.86 -7.06
C ILE A 151 12.17 4.49 -5.59
N ILE A 152 11.31 5.18 -4.84
CA ILE A 152 11.07 4.99 -3.41
C ILE A 152 9.58 4.75 -3.20
N SER A 153 9.24 3.71 -2.46
CA SER A 153 7.91 3.55 -1.86
C SER A 153 8.06 3.28 -0.37
N ASN A 154 7.41 4.08 0.46
CA ASN A 154 7.46 3.95 1.91
C ASN A 154 6.03 3.81 2.45
N GLU A 155 5.74 2.73 3.17
CA GLU A 155 4.39 2.41 3.70
C GLU A 155 3.34 2.54 2.59
N LEU A 156 3.55 1.76 1.53
CA LEU A 156 2.72 1.80 0.33
C LEU A 156 2.08 0.44 0.06
N VAL A 157 2.85 -0.64 0.24
CA VAL A 157 2.48 -1.98 -0.19
C VAL A 157 1.51 -2.60 0.81
N ASP A 158 1.67 -2.33 2.10
CA ASP A 158 0.77 -2.83 3.15
C ASP A 158 -0.70 -2.44 2.97
N ALA A 159 -0.96 -1.32 2.28
CA ALA A 159 -2.29 -0.83 1.94
C ALA A 159 -2.84 -1.39 0.61
N PHE A 160 -2.06 -2.16 -0.16
CA PHE A 160 -2.58 -2.80 -1.37
C PHE A 160 -3.62 -3.88 -1.01
N PRO A 161 -4.76 -3.96 -1.71
CA PRO A 161 -5.78 -4.95 -1.39
C PRO A 161 -5.23 -6.38 -1.48
N VAL A 162 -5.39 -7.16 -0.40
CA VAL A 162 -4.89 -8.52 -0.33
C VAL A 162 -5.97 -9.56 -0.58
N ARG A 163 -5.59 -10.67 -1.20
CA ARG A 163 -6.37 -11.91 -1.17
C ARG A 163 -5.94 -12.73 0.03
N VAL A 164 -6.89 -13.25 0.80
CA VAL A 164 -6.59 -14.00 2.03
C VAL A 164 -6.93 -15.47 1.83
N PHE A 165 -5.99 -16.35 2.13
CA PHE A 165 -6.14 -17.79 1.94
C PHE A 165 -5.91 -18.56 3.22
N GLN A 166 -6.52 -19.74 3.34
CA GLN A 166 -6.20 -20.76 4.33
C GLN A 166 -6.26 -22.15 3.70
N GLY A 167 -5.82 -23.17 4.43
CA GLY A 167 -5.80 -24.55 3.98
C GLY A 167 -4.43 -25.00 3.48
N ALA A 168 -4.31 -26.28 3.18
CA ALA A 168 -3.09 -26.91 2.68
C ALA A 168 -3.37 -27.69 1.39
N ARG A 169 -2.30 -28.02 0.66
CA ARG A 169 -2.24 -28.79 -0.61
C ARG A 169 -3.57 -29.38 -1.08
N GLY A 170 -4.13 -28.82 -2.15
CA GLY A 170 -5.34 -29.32 -2.82
C GLY A 170 -6.68 -28.91 -2.17
N ALA A 171 -6.67 -28.29 -0.99
CA ALA A 171 -7.86 -27.82 -0.28
C ALA A 171 -7.68 -26.37 0.23
N ILE A 172 -7.20 -25.48 -0.64
CA ILE A 172 -7.03 -24.07 -0.31
C ILE A 172 -8.38 -23.36 -0.46
N HIS A 173 -8.72 -22.56 0.56
CA HIS A 173 -9.90 -21.73 0.57
C HIS A 173 -9.49 -20.27 0.61
N GLU A 174 -10.28 -19.42 -0.03
CA GLU A 174 -10.11 -17.98 -0.04
C GLU A 174 -11.20 -17.31 0.81
N LEU A 175 -10.85 -16.19 1.42
CA LEU A 175 -11.73 -15.41 2.27
C LEU A 175 -12.65 -14.52 1.44
N PHE A 176 -13.94 -14.69 1.69
CA PHE A 176 -15.01 -13.81 1.27
C PHE A 176 -15.73 -13.27 2.52
N LEU A 177 -16.47 -12.19 2.33
CA LEU A 177 -17.36 -11.63 3.34
C LEU A 177 -18.80 -11.76 2.84
N SER A 178 -19.72 -12.00 3.76
CA SER A 178 -21.17 -11.92 3.49
C SER A 178 -21.87 -11.06 4.53
N LEU A 179 -22.97 -10.41 4.14
CA LEU A 179 -23.81 -9.64 5.05
C LEU A 179 -24.88 -10.57 5.65
N LYS A 180 -24.79 -10.82 6.96
CA LYS A 180 -25.78 -11.62 7.71
C LYS A 180 -26.21 -10.91 8.98
N GLY A 181 -27.52 -10.73 9.16
CA GLY A 181 -28.06 -10.10 10.37
C GLY A 181 -27.57 -8.67 10.64
N GLY A 182 -27.18 -7.93 9.59
CA GLY A 182 -26.63 -6.58 9.71
C GLY A 182 -25.14 -6.51 10.08
N SER A 183 -24.40 -7.62 9.99
CA SER A 183 -22.96 -7.68 10.22
C SER A 183 -22.25 -8.43 9.11
N LEU A 184 -20.98 -8.10 8.88
CA LEU A 184 -20.13 -8.84 7.96
C LEU A 184 -19.55 -10.07 8.65
N VAL A 185 -19.65 -11.22 7.99
CA VAL A 185 -19.11 -12.49 8.46
C VAL A 185 -18.16 -13.07 7.42
N GLU A 186 -17.11 -13.72 7.90
CA GLU A 186 -16.15 -14.43 7.06
C GLU A 186 -16.77 -15.70 6.47
N GLU A 187 -16.58 -15.91 5.18
CA GLU A 187 -16.95 -17.09 4.41
C GLU A 187 -15.71 -17.64 3.72
N TRP A 188 -15.41 -18.92 3.94
CA TRP A 188 -14.24 -19.57 3.35
C TRP A 188 -14.67 -20.45 2.18
N VAL A 189 -14.30 -20.02 0.97
CA VAL A 189 -14.76 -20.62 -0.28
C VAL A 189 -13.59 -21.35 -0.94
N PRO A 190 -13.75 -22.58 -1.48
CA PRO A 190 -12.69 -23.24 -2.22
C PRO A 190 -12.10 -22.32 -3.30
N ALA A 191 -10.78 -22.14 -3.28
CA ALA A 191 -10.11 -21.25 -4.21
C ALA A 191 -10.18 -21.82 -5.63
N SER A 192 -10.83 -21.09 -6.54
CA SER A 192 -10.91 -21.47 -7.97
C SER A 192 -9.57 -21.26 -8.70
N GLU A 193 -8.78 -20.30 -8.23
CA GLU A 193 -7.48 -19.94 -8.77
C GLU A 193 -6.58 -19.42 -7.63
N LEU A 194 -5.28 -19.66 -7.76
CA LEU A 194 -4.28 -19.16 -6.83
C LEU A 194 -3.45 -18.08 -7.53
N PRO A 195 -3.19 -16.93 -6.88
CA PRO A 195 -2.25 -15.96 -7.41
C PRO A 195 -0.83 -16.54 -7.40
N ASP A 196 0.04 -15.98 -8.24
CA ASP A 196 1.45 -16.35 -8.24
C ASP A 196 2.11 -15.89 -6.93
N SER A 197 2.48 -16.85 -6.06
CA SER A 197 3.10 -16.59 -4.77
C SER A 197 3.99 -17.75 -4.34
N THR A 198 5.08 -17.39 -3.69
CA THR A 198 6.05 -18.30 -3.07
C THR A 198 5.45 -19.18 -1.96
N GLN A 199 4.28 -18.80 -1.43
CA GLN A 199 3.73 -19.38 -0.20
C GLN A 199 2.89 -20.65 -0.40
N PHE A 200 2.29 -20.84 -1.57
CA PHE A 200 1.32 -21.93 -1.77
C PHE A 200 1.95 -23.32 -1.72
N ASN A 201 3.23 -23.45 -2.07
CA ASN A 201 3.95 -24.72 -2.12
C ASN A 201 4.68 -25.09 -0.82
N LEU A 202 4.70 -24.19 0.16
CA LEU A 202 5.38 -24.40 1.44
C LEU A 202 4.53 -25.26 2.40
N PRO A 203 5.16 -26.14 3.21
CA PRO A 203 4.48 -26.82 4.31
C PRO A 203 3.95 -25.81 5.33
N ARG A 204 2.68 -25.94 5.72
CA ARG A 204 2.02 -25.03 6.68
C ARG A 204 0.87 -25.71 7.42
N ASP A 205 0.47 -25.12 8.54
CA ASP A 205 -0.78 -25.49 9.21
C ASP A 205 -1.96 -25.05 8.32
N PRO A 206 -2.94 -25.93 8.02
CA PRO A 206 -4.12 -25.56 7.24
C PRO A 206 -4.94 -24.39 7.82
N LYS A 207 -4.77 -24.05 9.10
CA LYS A 207 -5.43 -22.90 9.74
C LYS A 207 -4.64 -21.60 9.63
N GLN A 208 -3.41 -21.63 9.11
CA GLN A 208 -2.65 -20.42 8.87
C GLN A 208 -3.32 -19.59 7.76
N ARG A 209 -3.51 -18.31 8.04
CA ARG A 209 -3.97 -17.35 7.04
C ARG A 209 -2.76 -16.78 6.28
N LEU A 210 -2.90 -16.67 4.97
CA LEU A 210 -1.92 -16.09 4.06
C LEU A 210 -2.53 -14.84 3.41
N GLU A 211 -1.92 -13.68 3.58
CA GLU A 211 -2.27 -12.46 2.85
C GLU A 211 -1.38 -12.29 1.62
N ILE A 212 -1.94 -12.38 0.41
CA ILE A 212 -1.19 -12.24 -0.84
C ILE A 212 -1.53 -10.91 -1.51
N HIS A 213 -0.53 -10.04 -1.65
CA HIS A 213 -0.62 -8.71 -2.28
C HIS A 213 -0.64 -8.80 -3.82
N HIS A 214 -1.47 -9.66 -4.39
CA HIS A 214 -1.50 -9.87 -5.85
C HIS A 214 -1.87 -8.60 -6.63
N SER A 215 -2.68 -7.73 -6.05
CA SER A 215 -2.98 -6.40 -6.60
C SER A 215 -1.72 -5.54 -6.81
N TYR A 216 -0.70 -5.69 -5.95
CA TYR A 216 0.60 -5.02 -6.11
C TYR A 216 1.37 -5.57 -7.31
N ARG A 217 1.36 -6.89 -7.52
CA ARG A 217 1.95 -7.51 -8.72
C ARG A 217 1.32 -6.94 -9.99
N ILE A 218 -0.01 -6.93 -10.05
CA ILE A 218 -0.76 -6.36 -11.18
C ILE A 218 -0.36 -4.90 -11.41
N TRP A 219 -0.23 -4.11 -10.35
CA TRP A 219 0.15 -2.71 -10.44
C TRP A 219 1.57 -2.50 -10.94
N ILE A 220 2.55 -3.29 -10.49
CA ILE A 220 3.92 -3.26 -11.03
C ILE A 220 3.91 -3.55 -12.53
N ASP A 221 3.23 -4.62 -12.94
CA ASP A 221 3.18 -5.07 -14.34
C ASP A 221 2.66 -3.97 -15.29
N GLN A 222 1.86 -3.03 -14.79
CA GLN A 222 1.33 -1.91 -15.59
C GLN A 222 2.39 -0.87 -15.97
N TRP A 223 3.38 -0.60 -15.12
CA TRP A 223 4.36 0.49 -15.35
C TRP A 223 5.78 -0.01 -15.57
N LEU A 224 6.07 -1.23 -15.16
CA LEU A 224 7.38 -1.83 -15.31
C LEU A 224 7.93 -1.80 -16.75
N PRO A 225 7.13 -2.02 -17.82
CA PRO A 225 7.65 -1.90 -19.19
C PRO A 225 8.19 -0.50 -19.54
N SER A 226 7.83 0.54 -18.78
CA SER A 226 8.35 1.90 -18.92
C SER A 226 9.64 2.15 -18.13
N PHE A 227 10.01 1.24 -17.23
CA PHE A 227 11.25 1.28 -16.46
C PHE A 227 12.37 0.65 -17.30
N GLN A 228 13.50 1.34 -17.39
CA GLN A 228 14.63 0.97 -18.25
C GLN A 228 15.88 0.67 -17.42
N ASN A 229 16.11 1.44 -16.36
CA ASN A 229 17.26 1.27 -15.49
C ASN A 229 17.05 2.01 -14.16
N GLY A 230 17.69 1.57 -13.09
CA GLY A 230 17.68 2.32 -11.84
C GLY A 230 17.64 1.43 -10.61
N LYS A 231 16.96 1.91 -9.57
CA LYS A 231 16.77 1.18 -8.32
C LYS A 231 15.36 1.40 -7.81
N LEU A 232 14.72 0.36 -7.28
CA LEU A 232 13.48 0.47 -6.50
C LEU A 232 13.80 0.13 -5.05
N VAL A 233 13.46 1.02 -4.13
CA VAL A 233 13.56 0.79 -2.69
C VAL A 233 12.16 0.86 -2.10
N THR A 234 11.70 -0.29 -1.62
CA THR A 234 10.43 -0.42 -0.91
C THR A 234 10.70 -0.64 0.56
N ILE A 235 10.05 0.17 1.40
CA ILE A 235 10.16 0.12 2.86
C ILE A 235 8.75 -0.04 3.38
N ASP A 236 8.52 -1.13 4.11
CA ASP A 236 7.21 -1.47 4.63
C ASP A 236 7.33 -2.44 5.82
N TYR A 237 6.24 -2.64 6.55
CA TYR A 237 6.18 -3.61 7.65
C TYR A 237 5.99 -5.02 7.09
N GLY A 238 6.89 -5.95 7.42
CA GLY A 238 6.83 -7.29 6.86
C GLY A 238 8.06 -8.13 7.11
N GLY A 239 8.21 -9.19 6.32
CA GLY A 239 9.33 -10.12 6.40
C GLY A 239 9.28 -11.20 5.32
N SER A 240 10.00 -12.31 5.53
CA SER A 240 9.76 -13.52 4.74
C SER A 240 8.38 -14.09 5.05
N GLY A 241 7.71 -14.69 4.07
CA GLY A 241 6.37 -15.24 4.30
C GLY A 241 6.38 -16.31 5.40
N ALA A 242 7.42 -17.15 5.44
CA ALA A 242 7.61 -18.13 6.49
C ALA A 242 7.68 -17.49 7.90
N GLU A 243 8.41 -16.38 8.06
CA GLU A 243 8.51 -15.66 9.34
C GLU A 243 7.19 -14.99 9.72
N VAL A 244 6.56 -14.29 8.77
CA VAL A 244 5.32 -13.54 8.98
C VAL A 244 4.22 -14.47 9.46
N TYR A 245 3.92 -15.52 8.70
CA TYR A 245 2.79 -16.41 8.99
C TYR A 245 3.08 -17.40 10.14
N TYR A 246 4.35 -17.66 10.46
CA TYR A 246 4.71 -18.39 11.68
C TYR A 246 4.43 -17.57 12.94
N ARG A 247 4.81 -16.28 12.95
CA ARG A 247 4.55 -15.38 14.09
C ARG A 247 3.07 -14.98 14.21
N LYS A 248 2.37 -14.92 13.08
CA LYS A 248 0.98 -14.46 12.97
C LYS A 248 0.12 -15.51 12.25
N PRO A 249 -0.17 -16.65 12.89
CA PRO A 249 -0.92 -17.72 12.24
C PRO A 249 -2.37 -17.34 11.89
N GLN A 250 -2.95 -16.36 12.57
CA GLN A 250 -4.28 -15.83 12.22
C GLN A 250 -4.23 -14.69 11.20
N GLY A 251 -3.08 -14.50 10.54
CA GLY A 251 -2.88 -13.42 9.59
C GLY A 251 -2.43 -12.11 10.23
N THR A 252 -2.14 -11.13 9.37
CA THR A 252 -1.56 -9.83 9.74
C THR A 252 -2.49 -8.65 9.53
N LEU A 253 -3.68 -8.91 8.99
CA LEU A 253 -4.72 -7.92 8.77
C LEU A 253 -5.07 -7.18 10.06
N ARG A 254 -5.05 -5.86 9.94
CA ARG A 254 -5.33 -4.93 11.02
C ARG A 254 -5.97 -3.67 10.47
N ALA A 255 -6.64 -2.94 11.36
CA ALA A 255 -7.11 -1.60 11.06
C ALA A 255 -6.59 -0.57 12.05
N TYR A 256 -6.39 0.66 11.59
CA TYR A 256 -6.08 1.81 12.44
C TYR A 256 -7.23 2.81 12.42
N TYR A 257 -7.74 3.14 13.60
CA TYR A 257 -8.81 4.12 13.79
C TYR A 257 -8.56 4.94 15.06
N HIS A 258 -8.39 6.26 14.96
CA HIS A 258 -8.13 7.14 16.12
C HIS A 258 -7.03 6.64 17.07
N HIS A 259 -5.90 6.18 16.52
CA HIS A 259 -4.77 5.58 17.25
C HIS A 259 -5.07 4.23 17.94
N GLU A 260 -6.23 3.63 17.71
CA GLU A 260 -6.53 2.27 18.13
C GLU A 260 -6.20 1.28 17.01
N HIS A 261 -5.64 0.13 17.42
CA HIS A 261 -5.30 -0.98 16.54
C HIS A 261 -6.37 -2.06 16.66
N LEU A 262 -7.12 -2.28 15.59
CA LEU A 262 -8.22 -3.24 15.50
C LEU A 262 -7.77 -4.50 14.76
N THR A 263 -8.28 -5.65 15.19
CA THR A 263 -7.96 -6.97 14.59
C THR A 263 -9.21 -7.85 14.56
N GLY A 264 -9.16 -8.94 13.79
CA GLY A 264 -10.27 -9.88 13.69
C GLY A 264 -11.52 -9.21 13.08
N PRO A 265 -12.74 -9.62 13.46
CA PRO A 265 -13.98 -9.12 12.84
C PRO A 265 -14.20 -7.60 12.93
N ASP A 266 -13.49 -6.92 13.83
CA ASP A 266 -13.64 -5.47 14.06
C ASP A 266 -13.13 -4.66 12.87
N ILE A 267 -12.19 -5.21 12.08
CA ILE A 267 -11.68 -4.58 10.86
C ILE A 267 -12.73 -4.49 9.73
N TYR A 268 -13.91 -5.09 9.91
CA TYR A 268 -14.98 -5.04 8.90
C TYR A 268 -16.02 -3.92 9.17
N ARG A 269 -16.02 -3.34 10.37
CA ARG A 269 -17.10 -2.48 10.85
C ARG A 269 -17.05 -1.06 10.28
N LEU A 270 -15.87 -0.47 10.22
CA LEU A 270 -15.68 0.95 9.92
C LEU A 270 -15.06 1.20 8.54
N CYS A 271 -15.50 0.42 7.54
CA CYS A 271 -15.06 0.57 6.15
C CYS A 271 -15.13 2.04 5.68
N GLY A 272 -14.06 2.56 5.07
CA GLY A 272 -13.96 3.96 4.67
C GLY A 272 -13.69 4.96 5.80
N ARG A 273 -13.50 4.50 7.04
CA ARG A 273 -13.15 5.34 8.22
C ARG A 273 -11.90 4.89 8.95
N GLN A 274 -11.43 3.68 8.68
CA GLN A 274 -10.20 3.12 9.23
C GLN A 274 -9.25 2.75 8.10
N ASP A 275 -7.96 2.87 8.37
CA ASP A 275 -6.93 2.37 7.47
C ASP A 275 -6.83 0.85 7.62
N LEU A 276 -6.72 0.10 6.54
CA LEU A 276 -6.60 -1.36 6.52
C LEU A 276 -5.23 -1.71 5.97
N THR A 277 -4.47 -2.52 6.70
CA THR A 277 -3.12 -2.94 6.29
C THR A 277 -2.89 -4.42 6.54
N ALA A 278 -1.96 -5.01 5.77
CA ALA A 278 -1.41 -6.34 5.98
C ALA A 278 0.13 -6.28 5.92
N ASP A 279 0.82 -7.17 6.63
CA ASP A 279 2.28 -7.24 6.56
C ASP A 279 2.72 -7.74 5.18
N VAL A 280 3.76 -7.12 4.65
CA VAL A 280 4.32 -7.43 3.34
C VAL A 280 5.15 -8.71 3.39
N ASN A 281 4.82 -9.65 2.51
CA ASN A 281 5.72 -10.76 2.18
C ASN A 281 6.78 -10.28 1.17
N PHE A 282 7.97 -9.93 1.66
CA PHE A 282 9.05 -9.44 0.79
C PHE A 282 9.60 -10.51 -0.15
N GLU A 283 9.42 -11.80 0.14
CA GLU A 283 9.83 -12.88 -0.79
C GLU A 283 8.97 -12.86 -2.05
N ASP A 284 7.67 -12.57 -1.94
CA ASP A 284 6.80 -12.42 -3.11
C ASP A 284 7.20 -11.19 -3.94
N LEU A 285 7.52 -10.07 -3.29
CA LEU A 285 7.99 -8.86 -3.99
C LEU A 285 9.29 -9.10 -4.76
N ILE A 286 10.26 -9.77 -4.13
CA ILE A 286 11.54 -10.13 -4.76
C ILE A 286 11.29 -11.08 -5.92
N TYR A 287 10.56 -12.16 -5.68
CA TYR A 287 10.23 -13.16 -6.69
C TYR A 287 9.52 -12.53 -7.90
N TRP A 288 8.53 -11.66 -7.67
CA TRP A 288 7.84 -10.95 -8.72
C TRP A 288 8.75 -9.99 -9.49
N GLY A 289 9.67 -9.31 -8.80
CA GLY A 289 10.70 -8.49 -9.43
C GLY A 289 11.62 -9.31 -10.34
N GLU A 290 12.11 -10.45 -9.87
CA GLU A 290 12.98 -11.36 -10.63
C GLU A 290 12.29 -11.94 -11.87
N GLN A 291 11.02 -12.34 -11.76
CA GLN A 291 10.20 -12.78 -12.91
C GLN A 291 10.04 -11.69 -13.99
N SER A 292 10.26 -10.45 -13.58
CA SER A 292 10.07 -9.22 -14.33
C SER A 292 11.41 -8.57 -14.74
N GLU A 293 12.52 -9.30 -14.60
CA GLU A 293 13.89 -8.85 -14.91
C GLU A 293 14.35 -7.62 -14.10
N LEU A 294 13.72 -7.34 -12.95
CA LEU A 294 14.26 -6.43 -11.94
C LEU A 294 15.25 -7.20 -11.07
N SER A 295 16.55 -6.90 -11.24
CA SER A 295 17.64 -7.45 -10.43
C SER A 295 18.05 -6.53 -9.28
#